data_AF-A0A954VG39-F1
#
_entry.id   AF-A0A954VG39-F1
#
_cell.length_a   1.000
_cell.length_b   1.000
_cell.length_c   1.000
_cell.angle_alpha   90.00
_cell.angle_beta   90.00
_cell.angle_gamma   90.00
#
_symmetry.space_group_name_H-M   'P 1'
#
loop_
_entity.id
_entity.type
_entity.pdbx_description
1 polymer ?
#
loop_
_entity_poly.entity_id
_entity_poly.type
_entity_poly.pdbx_seq_one_letter_code
_entity_poly.pdbx_strand_id
1 'polypeptide(L)'
;MPIRFRVTVATSILGTILCARFAFAAQVVQWSLDEGAGETASSLFNSPDADAILLGQVGWIDNLLPPVPTGTSSAVMLDPSQDNAFLQTDAHTGVAGDGARSIAAWLRTGDSGNLTIVNWGEQATGARFTFRVNHDASGTPGALRLEVAGGFAIGNTIVNDNQWHHVAVTLPAGGSVDDVKLYVDGQLDADINNFSGLLDTTINTTGSLIRAGARENPPAANFVGMLDDVRIWDEELSSSAVAALVPAGPLPRISFEVNRDTGNIRLANDYGQTIDGVIGYSLKSRVGGLDVAAWQTVSDNADASSGGSFDSDDDWIVLTDTVNPSGHDLSELGAGGDGGALADGATLGLGNVWSKSPFEDVAAELLFANGDKLPIAVQYVGNNGNPFPLGDLTFDGIVNNGDWAIFRGNLLTEFPLLSTAAGYARGDFDADGDNDRDDYAAFKRIYDAANGAGSFAAMVATVPEPATGVLLFGPALLAGVVIRRRRGFRFGSCS
;
A
#
# COMPACT_ATOMS: atom_id res chain seq x y z
N MET A 1 -40.03 -37.62 81.76
CA MET A 1 -39.31 -37.75 80.47
C MET A 1 -39.71 -36.59 79.57
N PRO A 2 -38.78 -35.97 78.83
CA PRO A 2 -38.50 -34.54 79.01
C PRO A 2 -38.79 -33.64 77.80
N ILE A 3 -39.25 -32.42 78.15
CA ILE A 3 -38.88 -31.07 77.67
C ILE A 3 -38.12 -30.99 76.34
N ARG A 4 -38.76 -30.35 75.34
CA ARG A 4 -38.12 -29.89 74.10
C ARG A 4 -37.55 -28.48 74.28
N PHE A 5 -36.23 -28.31 74.17
CA PHE A 5 -35.59 -27.01 73.99
C PHE A 5 -35.49 -26.67 72.50
N ARG A 6 -35.92 -25.46 72.13
CA ARG A 6 -35.57 -24.82 70.85
C ARG A 6 -34.16 -24.23 70.99
N VAL A 7 -33.24 -24.63 70.11
CA VAL A 7 -31.98 -23.93 69.88
C VAL A 7 -32.08 -23.23 68.54
N THR A 8 -32.12 -21.90 68.55
CA THR A 8 -31.95 -21.07 67.36
C THR A 8 -30.45 -20.85 67.20
N VAL A 9 -29.86 -21.43 66.15
CA VAL A 9 -28.49 -21.09 65.73
C VAL A 9 -28.60 -19.94 64.75
N ALA A 10 -28.16 -18.75 65.16
CA ALA A 10 -27.95 -17.63 64.26
C ALA A 10 -26.57 -17.79 63.61
N THR A 11 -26.54 -18.08 62.31
CA THR A 11 -25.30 -18.07 61.53
C THR A 11 -25.21 -16.71 60.83
N SER A 12 -24.44 -15.78 61.40
CA SER A 12 -24.08 -14.54 60.73
C SER A 12 -22.99 -14.83 59.71
N ILE A 13 -23.35 -14.90 58.42
CA ILE A 13 -22.36 -14.86 57.34
C ILE A 13 -22.15 -13.37 57.01
N LEU A 14 -21.07 -12.82 57.55
CA LEU A 14 -20.54 -11.53 57.11
C LEU A 14 -19.90 -11.78 55.74
N GLY A 15 -20.69 -11.68 54.68
CA GLY A 15 -20.19 -11.72 53.31
C GLY A 15 -19.58 -10.36 52.97
N THR A 16 -18.26 -10.25 53.07
CA THR A 16 -17.52 -9.15 52.46
C THR A 16 -17.70 -9.29 50.94
N ILE A 17 -18.67 -8.56 50.37
CA ILE A 17 -18.72 -8.35 48.93
C ILE A 17 -17.51 -7.48 48.60
N LEU A 18 -16.40 -8.12 48.29
CA LEU A 18 -15.30 -7.49 47.58
C LEU A 18 -15.85 -7.18 46.18
N CYS A 19 -16.46 -6.00 46.05
CA CYS A 19 -16.78 -5.44 44.76
C CYS A 19 -15.43 -5.13 44.12
N ALA A 20 -14.89 -6.09 43.35
CA ALA A 20 -13.80 -5.82 42.44
C ALA A 20 -14.35 -4.78 41.46
N ARG A 21 -14.05 -3.51 41.72
CA ARG A 21 -14.05 -2.51 40.65
C ARG A 21 -12.99 -3.01 39.67
N PHE A 22 -13.43 -3.64 38.59
CA PHE A 22 -12.64 -3.58 37.37
C PHE A 22 -12.61 -2.09 37.03
N ALA A 23 -11.51 -1.43 37.37
CA ALA A 23 -11.18 -0.16 36.75
C ALA A 23 -10.96 -0.52 35.28
N PHE A 24 -12.02 -0.43 34.49
CA PHE A 24 -11.85 -0.24 33.06
C PHE A 24 -11.08 1.07 32.93
N ALA A 25 -10.04 1.06 32.10
CA ALA A 25 -9.23 2.25 31.86
C ALA A 25 -10.13 3.45 31.59
N ALA A 26 -9.86 4.60 32.22
CA ALA A 26 -10.67 5.80 32.03
C ALA A 26 -10.51 6.33 30.58
N GLN A 27 -11.41 5.87 29.72
CA GLN A 27 -11.50 6.34 28.36
C GLN A 27 -12.09 7.76 28.36
N VAL A 28 -11.47 8.62 27.58
CA VAL A 28 -11.66 10.07 27.57
C VAL A 28 -12.47 10.50 26.35
N VAL A 29 -12.23 9.84 25.21
CA VAL A 29 -12.96 10.05 23.95
C VAL A 29 -13.19 8.69 23.28
N GLN A 30 -14.37 8.53 22.69
CA GLN A 30 -14.63 7.49 21.70
C GLN A 30 -15.56 8.03 20.62
N TRP A 31 -15.04 8.20 19.41
CA TRP A 31 -15.85 8.45 18.23
C TRP A 31 -16.02 7.14 17.49
N SER A 32 -17.22 6.56 17.57
CA SER A 32 -17.52 5.31 16.85
C SER A 32 -17.71 5.54 15.36
N LEU A 33 -17.99 6.78 14.93
CA LEU A 33 -18.08 7.17 13.53
C LEU A 33 -19.15 6.38 12.75
N ASP A 34 -20.24 6.08 13.44
CA ASP A 34 -21.38 5.32 12.91
C ASP A 34 -22.50 6.21 12.35
N GLU A 35 -22.36 7.55 12.42
CA GLU A 35 -23.44 8.47 12.06
C GLU A 35 -23.84 8.40 10.58
N GLY A 36 -22.88 8.10 9.69
CA GLY A 36 -23.09 7.96 8.24
C GLY A 36 -23.45 9.25 7.49
N ALA A 37 -23.68 10.36 8.20
CA ALA A 37 -23.94 11.67 7.65
C ALA A 37 -23.81 12.76 8.73
N GLY A 38 -23.76 14.02 8.29
CA GLY A 38 -23.81 15.20 9.17
C GLY A 38 -22.45 15.82 9.48
N GLU A 39 -22.45 16.75 10.42
CA GLU A 39 -21.30 17.62 10.76
C GLU A 39 -20.73 17.34 12.16
N THR A 40 -21.19 16.29 12.83
CA THR A 40 -20.79 15.94 14.20
C THR A 40 -20.59 14.44 14.35
N ALA A 41 -19.59 14.03 15.13
CA ALA A 41 -19.46 12.66 15.64
C ALA A 41 -19.64 12.67 17.16
N SER A 42 -20.64 11.91 17.63
CA SER A 42 -20.94 11.81 19.06
C SER A 42 -19.89 10.97 19.77
N SER A 43 -19.46 11.45 20.93
CA SER A 43 -18.65 10.62 21.82
C SER A 43 -19.56 9.59 22.50
N LEU A 44 -19.15 8.32 22.52
CA LEU A 44 -19.85 7.28 23.31
C LEU A 44 -19.75 7.50 24.83
N PHE A 45 -19.00 8.52 25.27
CA PHE A 45 -19.06 9.06 26.62
C PHE A 45 -20.13 10.15 26.70
N ASN A 46 -21.00 10.08 27.74
CA ASN A 46 -22.04 11.06 28.05
C ASN A 46 -21.50 12.45 28.44
N SER A 47 -20.69 13.07 27.58
CA SER A 47 -20.18 14.42 27.70
C SER A 47 -20.19 15.05 26.31
N PRO A 48 -21.18 15.91 25.99
CA PRO A 48 -21.24 16.65 24.73
C PRO A 48 -19.94 17.42 24.42
N ASP A 49 -19.18 17.82 25.45
CA ASP A 49 -17.89 18.50 25.29
C ASP A 49 -16.84 17.66 24.52
N ALA A 50 -17.00 16.34 24.50
CA ALA A 50 -16.11 15.38 23.84
C ALA A 50 -16.61 14.97 22.43
N ASP A 51 -17.78 15.45 22.01
CA ASP A 51 -18.23 15.29 20.63
C ASP A 51 -17.28 16.00 19.68
N ALA A 52 -17.05 15.42 18.50
CA ALA A 52 -16.30 16.08 17.44
C ALA A 52 -17.23 16.88 16.55
N ILE A 53 -16.76 18.07 16.18
CA ILE A 53 -17.22 18.79 14.99
C ILE A 53 -16.38 18.33 13.80
N LEU A 54 -17.03 18.01 12.70
CA LEU A 54 -16.39 17.68 11.42
C LEU A 54 -16.12 19.00 10.69
N LEU A 55 -14.87 19.22 10.32
CA LEU A 55 -14.38 20.43 9.68
C LEU A 55 -13.82 20.08 8.30
N GLY A 56 -14.13 20.92 7.31
CA GLY A 56 -13.84 20.63 5.90
C GLY A 56 -14.87 19.69 5.28
N GLN A 57 -14.54 19.12 4.12
CA GLN A 57 -15.39 18.15 3.43
C GLN A 57 -15.10 16.73 3.92
N VAL A 58 -15.87 16.26 4.90
CA VAL A 58 -15.83 14.88 5.38
C VAL A 58 -16.84 14.03 4.59
N GLY A 59 -16.38 12.93 4.01
CA GLY A 59 -17.22 11.89 3.43
C GLY A 59 -17.54 10.78 4.42
N TRP A 60 -18.50 9.94 4.07
CA TRP A 60 -18.87 8.75 4.83
C TRP A 60 -18.94 7.57 3.87
N ILE A 61 -18.53 6.40 4.33
CA ILE A 61 -18.70 5.12 3.62
C ILE A 61 -19.51 4.16 4.48
N ASP A 62 -20.28 3.26 3.86
CA ASP A 62 -21.06 2.21 4.53
C ASP A 62 -20.74 0.79 4.01
N ASN A 63 -19.85 0.70 3.04
CA ASN A 63 -19.33 -0.53 2.44
C ASN A 63 -17.84 -0.72 2.80
N LEU A 64 -17.37 -1.98 2.79
CA LEU A 64 -15.99 -2.33 3.17
C LEU A 64 -15.55 -1.67 4.50
N LEU A 65 -16.38 -1.80 5.53
CA LEU A 65 -16.14 -1.27 6.87
C LEU A 65 -15.14 -2.12 7.67
N PRO A 66 -14.37 -1.53 8.60
CA PRO A 66 -13.43 -2.28 9.41
C PRO A 66 -14.17 -3.26 10.33
N PRO A 67 -13.52 -4.36 10.75
CA PRO A 67 -14.15 -5.37 11.60
C PRO A 67 -14.10 -4.95 13.07
N VAL A 68 -14.68 -3.80 13.42
CA VAL A 68 -14.75 -3.32 14.81
C VAL A 68 -15.49 -4.37 15.67
N PRO A 69 -14.93 -4.88 16.78
CA PRO A 69 -15.56 -5.96 17.55
C PRO A 69 -16.97 -5.66 18.09
N THR A 70 -17.30 -4.38 18.29
CA THR A 70 -18.62 -3.93 18.70
C THR A 70 -19.61 -3.76 17.54
N GLY A 71 -19.16 -4.00 16.31
CA GLY A 71 -19.82 -3.58 15.08
C GLY A 71 -19.51 -2.13 14.74
N THR A 72 -19.70 -1.81 13.47
CA THR A 72 -19.67 -0.47 12.88
C THR A 72 -20.71 -0.44 11.75
N SER A 73 -21.34 0.71 11.53
CA SER A 73 -22.27 0.96 10.42
C SER A 73 -21.79 2.01 9.43
N SER A 74 -20.70 2.72 9.74
CA SER A 74 -20.08 3.67 8.82
C SER A 74 -18.62 3.92 9.19
N ALA A 75 -17.86 4.49 8.27
CA ALA A 75 -16.56 5.08 8.58
C ALA A 75 -16.45 6.45 7.90
N VAL A 76 -15.66 7.37 8.46
CA VAL A 76 -15.40 8.66 7.82
C VAL A 76 -14.33 8.51 6.75
N MET A 77 -14.53 9.17 5.62
CA MET A 77 -13.54 9.35 4.57
C MET A 77 -13.03 10.79 4.60
N LEU A 78 -11.73 10.94 4.82
CA LEU A 78 -11.03 12.22 4.84
C LEU A 78 -10.21 12.35 3.56
N ASP A 79 -10.59 13.29 2.69
CA ASP A 79 -9.83 13.66 1.51
C ASP A 79 -9.47 15.17 1.58
N PRO A 80 -8.21 15.52 1.85
CA PRO A 80 -7.78 16.89 1.94
C PRO A 80 -7.71 17.59 0.56
N SER A 81 -7.86 16.85 -0.55
CA SER A 81 -7.89 17.44 -1.90
C SER A 81 -9.06 18.41 -2.10
N GLN A 82 -10.09 18.31 -1.26
CA GLN A 82 -11.31 19.11 -1.37
C GLN A 82 -11.36 20.28 -0.38
N ASP A 83 -11.11 20.08 0.93
CA ASP A 83 -11.13 21.19 1.92
C ASP A 83 -10.55 20.85 3.31
N ASN A 84 -9.32 20.31 3.42
CA ASN A 84 -8.66 19.98 4.71
C ASN A 84 -9.60 19.30 5.74
N ALA A 85 -10.09 18.10 5.43
CA ALA A 85 -11.06 17.38 6.26
C ALA A 85 -10.44 16.85 7.57
N PHE A 86 -11.04 17.14 8.72
CA PHE A 86 -10.66 16.59 10.04
C PHE A 86 -11.79 16.69 11.06
N LEU A 87 -11.66 15.95 12.16
CA LEU A 87 -12.55 15.98 13.32
C LEU A 87 -11.86 16.74 14.44
N GLN A 88 -12.62 17.54 15.20
CA GLN A 88 -12.10 18.23 16.38
C GLN A 88 -13.13 18.27 17.50
N THR A 89 -12.70 17.98 18.74
CA THR A 89 -13.52 18.25 19.93
C THR A 89 -13.95 19.71 20.01
N ASP A 90 -15.15 19.99 20.50
CA ASP A 90 -15.62 21.37 20.70
C ASP A 90 -14.92 22.05 21.90
N ALA A 91 -14.93 21.39 23.06
CA ALA A 91 -14.39 21.96 24.31
C ALA A 91 -13.40 21.04 25.05
N HIS A 92 -13.42 19.74 24.77
CA HIS A 92 -12.56 18.78 25.46
C HIS A 92 -11.10 18.84 25.00
N THR A 93 -10.15 18.81 25.92
CA THR A 93 -8.71 18.81 25.60
C THR A 93 -8.10 17.44 25.76
N GLY A 94 -7.09 17.12 24.95
CA GLY A 94 -6.29 15.92 25.15
C GLY A 94 -5.59 15.91 26.51
N VAL A 95 -5.12 14.73 26.92
CA VAL A 95 -4.40 14.54 28.18
C VAL A 95 -3.22 15.52 28.23
N ALA A 96 -3.18 16.39 29.23
CA ALA A 96 -2.10 17.36 29.42
C ALA A 96 -1.04 16.81 30.39
N GLY A 97 0.09 17.49 30.49
CA GLY A 97 1.15 17.12 31.43
C GLY A 97 1.84 15.82 31.07
N ASP A 98 2.30 15.11 32.08
CA ASP A 98 3.04 13.85 32.04
C ASP A 98 2.19 12.62 32.40
N GLY A 99 0.86 12.74 32.44
CA GLY A 99 -0.05 11.60 32.66
C GLY A 99 0.14 10.44 31.68
N ALA A 100 -0.34 9.25 32.03
CA ALA A 100 -0.40 8.15 31.08
C ALA A 100 -1.44 8.45 29.98
N ARG A 101 -1.27 7.87 28.79
CA ARG A 101 -2.21 8.05 27.70
C ARG A 101 -2.11 6.96 26.65
N SER A 102 -3.23 6.66 26.03
CA SER A 102 -3.29 5.75 24.89
C SER A 102 -4.23 6.28 23.82
N ILE A 103 -3.94 5.96 22.57
CA ILE A 103 -4.81 6.22 21.41
C ILE A 103 -4.97 4.91 20.66
N ALA A 104 -6.17 4.64 20.16
CA ALA A 104 -6.43 3.59 19.19
C ALA A 104 -7.37 4.11 18.09
N ALA A 105 -7.26 3.57 16.88
CA ALA A 105 -8.16 3.84 15.77
C ALA A 105 -8.08 2.70 14.74
N TRP A 106 -9.14 2.52 13.97
CA TRP A 106 -9.05 1.83 12.69
C TRP A 106 -8.70 2.84 11.61
N LEU A 107 -7.79 2.47 10.71
CA LEU A 107 -7.45 3.29 9.55
C LEU A 107 -7.32 2.45 8.30
N ARG A 108 -7.58 3.08 7.15
CA ARG A 108 -7.30 2.54 5.82
C ARG A 108 -6.79 3.66 4.93
N THR A 109 -5.60 3.47 4.36
CA THR A 109 -4.99 4.46 3.46
C THR A 109 -4.00 3.79 2.52
N GLY A 110 -3.80 4.39 1.34
CA GLY A 110 -2.71 4.07 0.43
C GLY A 110 -1.76 5.25 0.22
N ASP A 111 -1.99 6.36 0.92
CA ASP A 111 -1.20 7.57 0.74
C ASP A 111 0.16 7.43 1.46
N SER A 112 1.22 7.96 0.86
CA SER A 112 2.59 7.91 1.38
C SER A 112 3.03 9.22 2.04
N GLY A 113 2.10 10.16 2.20
CA GLY A 113 2.31 11.48 2.78
C GLY A 113 2.41 11.46 4.30
N ASN A 114 2.45 12.66 4.88
CA ASN A 114 2.51 12.85 6.32
C ASN A 114 1.08 12.88 6.88
N LEU A 115 0.59 11.74 7.38
CA LEU A 115 -0.84 11.53 7.71
C LEU A 115 -1.09 11.51 9.21
N THR A 116 -1.74 12.55 9.75
CA THR A 116 -2.07 12.63 11.17
C THR A 116 -3.32 11.83 11.51
N ILE A 117 -3.18 10.79 12.34
CA ILE A 117 -4.31 10.00 12.83
C ILE A 117 -5.01 10.78 13.96
N VAL A 118 -4.27 11.11 15.03
CA VAL A 118 -4.76 11.92 16.16
C VAL A 118 -3.67 12.87 16.65
N ASN A 119 -4.06 14.08 17.04
CA ASN A 119 -3.15 15.09 17.56
C ASN A 119 -3.77 15.94 18.69
N TRP A 120 -2.94 16.29 19.67
CA TRP A 120 -3.14 17.46 20.55
C TRP A 120 -1.78 18.02 21.01
N GLY A 121 -1.82 19.10 21.79
CA GLY A 121 -0.66 19.86 22.24
C GLY A 121 -0.24 20.98 21.30
N GLU A 122 0.89 21.62 21.65
CA GLU A 122 1.43 22.81 20.97
C GLU A 122 2.74 22.50 20.25
N GLN A 123 3.07 23.33 19.26
CA GLN A 123 4.33 23.24 18.51
C GLN A 123 5.54 23.73 19.31
N ALA A 124 5.85 23.01 20.38
CA ALA A 124 7.01 23.22 21.23
C ALA A 124 7.58 21.88 21.68
N THR A 125 8.89 21.82 21.88
CA THR A 125 9.61 20.58 22.21
C THR A 125 9.01 19.88 23.43
N GLY A 126 8.55 18.64 23.24
CA GLY A 126 7.91 17.81 24.29
C GLY A 126 6.47 18.19 24.64
N ALA A 127 5.93 19.25 24.02
CA ALA A 127 4.61 19.82 24.32
C ALA A 127 3.51 19.39 23.33
N ARG A 128 3.85 18.63 22.28
CA ARG A 128 2.93 18.06 21.29
C ARG A 128 2.76 16.57 21.51
N PHE A 129 1.65 16.01 21.04
CA PHE A 129 1.43 14.57 20.95
C PHE A 129 0.73 14.26 19.63
N THR A 130 1.48 13.85 18.62
CA THR A 130 0.96 13.55 17.27
C THR A 130 1.18 12.08 16.96
N PHE A 131 0.09 11.31 16.85
CA PHE A 131 0.09 9.95 16.34
C PHE A 131 -0.26 9.97 14.85
N ARG A 132 0.61 9.38 14.02
CA ARG A 132 0.58 9.57 12.56
C ARG A 132 1.18 8.37 11.82
N VAL A 133 0.95 8.32 10.51
CA VAL A 133 1.72 7.48 9.59
C VAL A 133 3.01 8.23 9.19
N ASN A 134 4.11 7.50 9.17
CA ASN A 134 5.42 8.01 8.79
C ASN A 134 5.54 8.11 7.26
N HIS A 135 6.19 9.16 6.79
CA HIS A 135 6.38 9.45 5.36
C HIS A 135 7.85 9.53 4.96
N ASP A 136 8.73 9.69 5.93
CA ASP A 136 10.11 10.07 5.67
C ASP A 136 11.04 8.87 5.83
N ALA A 137 12.22 9.01 5.20
CA ALA A 137 13.28 8.03 5.28
C ALA A 137 14.01 8.01 6.64
N SER A 138 13.55 8.77 7.64
CA SER A 138 14.14 8.68 8.99
C SER A 138 13.82 7.36 9.67
N GLY A 139 12.77 6.67 9.23
CA GLY A 139 12.45 5.28 9.54
C GLY A 139 11.73 4.61 8.39
N THR A 140 10.89 3.60 8.69
CA THR A 140 10.10 2.90 7.67
C THR A 140 8.97 3.80 7.17
N PRO A 141 8.93 4.20 5.88
CA PRO A 141 7.78 4.90 5.32
C PRO A 141 6.54 4.00 5.35
N GLY A 142 5.38 4.58 5.65
CA GLY A 142 4.12 3.83 5.79
C GLY A 142 3.91 3.18 7.17
N ALA A 143 4.92 3.17 8.05
CA ALA A 143 4.77 2.66 9.41
C ALA A 143 4.22 3.71 10.38
N LEU A 144 3.78 3.28 11.57
CA LEU A 144 3.30 4.19 12.61
C LEU A 144 4.41 5.06 13.19
N ARG A 145 4.04 6.28 13.62
CA ARG A 145 4.93 7.21 14.30
C ARG A 145 4.21 7.98 15.39
N LEU A 146 4.84 8.09 16.55
CA LEU A 146 4.52 9.11 17.54
C LEU A 146 5.57 10.23 17.47
N GLU A 147 5.13 11.48 17.40
CA GLU A 147 6.00 12.65 17.41
C GLU A 147 5.54 13.65 18.49
N VAL A 148 6.49 14.09 19.34
CA VAL A 148 6.22 14.98 20.48
C VAL A 148 6.78 16.39 20.31
N ALA A 149 7.17 16.72 19.07
CA ALA A 149 7.99 17.88 18.69
C ALA A 149 9.38 17.83 19.36
N GLY A 150 10.44 17.82 18.54
CA GLY A 150 11.81 17.62 19.03
C GLY A 150 12.16 16.19 19.45
N GLY A 151 11.20 15.26 19.43
CA GLY A 151 11.45 13.82 19.58
C GLY A 151 10.37 12.95 18.94
N PHE A 152 10.69 11.68 18.63
CA PHE A 152 9.80 10.73 17.98
C PHE A 152 10.17 9.26 18.20
N ALA A 153 9.18 8.38 18.04
CA ALA A 153 9.31 6.93 17.89
C ALA A 153 8.66 6.48 16.57
N ILE A 154 9.32 5.63 15.78
CA ILE A 154 8.81 5.11 14.50
C ILE A 154 8.79 3.58 14.51
N GLY A 155 7.64 3.00 14.21
CA GLY A 155 7.44 1.56 14.08
C GLY A 155 8.08 0.95 12.82
N ASN A 156 7.87 -0.35 12.65
CA ASN A 156 8.39 -1.15 11.55
C ASN A 156 7.30 -1.64 10.61
N THR A 157 6.08 -1.84 11.12
CA THR A 157 4.97 -2.42 10.38
C THR A 157 4.29 -1.37 9.49
N ILE A 158 4.26 -1.61 8.18
CA ILE A 158 3.62 -0.75 7.18
C ILE A 158 2.10 -0.90 7.26
N VAL A 159 1.36 0.21 7.25
CA VAL A 159 -0.12 0.25 7.36
C VAL A 159 -0.80 1.02 6.22
N ASN A 160 -0.06 1.52 5.23
CA ASN A 160 -0.58 2.29 4.11
C ASN A 160 -0.72 1.45 2.83
N ASP A 161 -1.30 0.26 2.95
CA ASP A 161 -1.44 -0.74 1.88
C ASP A 161 -2.87 -0.85 1.33
N ASN A 162 -3.72 0.15 1.60
CA ASN A 162 -5.15 0.17 1.31
C ASN A 162 -5.98 -0.93 2.01
N GLN A 163 -5.47 -1.52 3.10
CA GLN A 163 -6.23 -2.42 3.97
C GLN A 163 -6.58 -1.73 5.29
N TRP A 164 -7.61 -2.24 5.97
CA TRP A 164 -7.94 -1.79 7.32
C TRP A 164 -6.92 -2.33 8.31
N HIS A 165 -6.35 -1.43 9.09
CA HIS A 165 -5.48 -1.75 10.22
C HIS A 165 -6.03 -1.13 11.48
N HIS A 166 -6.00 -1.89 12.57
CA HIS A 166 -6.18 -1.32 13.89
C HIS A 166 -4.84 -0.85 14.42
N VAL A 167 -4.72 0.43 14.71
CA VAL A 167 -3.47 1.04 15.14
C VAL A 167 -3.60 1.62 16.54
N ALA A 168 -2.56 1.49 17.35
CA ALA A 168 -2.56 2.10 18.68
C ALA A 168 -1.18 2.59 19.12
N VAL A 169 -1.18 3.55 20.03
CA VAL A 169 0.00 4.02 20.75
C VAL A 169 -0.30 4.09 22.24
N THR A 170 0.65 3.68 23.08
CA THR A 170 0.55 3.79 24.54
C THR A 170 1.81 4.45 25.11
N LEU A 171 1.63 5.34 26.09
CA LEU A 171 2.70 5.98 26.85
C LEU A 171 2.39 5.92 28.36
N PRO A 172 3.31 5.45 29.22
CA PRO A 172 3.14 5.47 30.68
C PRO A 172 3.20 6.89 31.24
N ALA A 173 2.71 7.06 32.48
CA ALA A 173 2.87 8.31 33.21
C ALA A 173 4.36 8.57 33.49
N GLY A 174 4.80 9.82 33.28
CA GLY A 174 6.20 10.23 33.37
C GLY A 174 7.08 9.76 32.20
N GLY A 175 6.50 9.07 31.22
CA GLY A 175 7.21 8.44 30.11
C GLY A 175 7.91 9.42 29.17
N SER A 176 8.91 8.90 28.51
CA SER A 176 9.74 9.56 27.49
C SER A 176 9.52 8.90 26.12
N VAL A 177 10.24 9.37 25.09
CA VAL A 177 10.05 8.87 23.72
C VAL A 177 10.40 7.38 23.59
N ASP A 178 11.36 6.88 24.36
CA ASP A 178 11.77 5.47 24.39
C ASP A 178 10.84 4.56 25.22
N ASP A 179 9.85 5.13 25.92
CA ASP A 179 8.78 4.37 26.60
C ASP A 179 7.54 4.14 25.71
N VAL A 180 7.53 4.71 24.51
CA VAL A 180 6.41 4.61 23.57
C VAL A 180 6.30 3.19 23.03
N LYS A 181 5.07 2.66 23.04
CA LYS A 181 4.74 1.39 22.36
C LYS A 181 3.76 1.65 21.25
N LEU A 182 4.04 1.12 20.06
CA LEU A 182 3.15 1.16 18.91
C LEU A 182 2.60 -0.24 18.65
N TYR A 183 1.34 -0.30 18.20
CA TYR A 183 0.65 -1.55 17.93
C TYR A 183 -0.03 -1.48 16.57
N VAL A 184 0.06 -2.58 15.83
CA VAL A 184 -0.68 -2.81 14.58
C VAL A 184 -1.44 -4.12 14.72
N ASP A 185 -2.72 -4.09 14.38
CA ASP A 185 -3.65 -5.23 14.39
C ASP A 185 -3.68 -5.97 15.73
N GLY A 186 -3.62 -5.18 16.82
CA GLY A 186 -3.67 -5.67 18.20
C GLY A 186 -2.35 -6.26 18.70
N GLN A 187 -1.32 -6.31 17.85
CA GLN A 187 0.00 -6.81 18.19
C GLN A 187 0.97 -5.67 18.45
N LEU A 188 1.88 -5.83 19.41
CA LEU A 188 2.98 -4.89 19.61
C LEU A 188 3.86 -4.93 18.37
N ASP A 189 4.12 -3.76 17.76
CA ASP A 189 5.11 -3.63 16.70
C ASP A 189 6.48 -3.80 17.36
N ALA A 190 6.94 -5.04 17.47
CA ALA A 190 8.12 -5.38 18.22
C ALA A 190 9.38 -4.77 17.56
N ASP A 191 10.44 -4.63 18.36
CA ASP A 191 11.75 -4.19 17.88
C ASP A 191 11.77 -2.77 17.27
N ILE A 192 10.90 -1.88 17.78
CA ILE A 192 11.08 -0.44 17.57
C ILE A 192 12.46 -0.07 18.10
N ASN A 193 13.35 0.34 17.21
CA ASN A 193 14.69 0.81 17.53
C ASN A 193 14.93 2.24 17.01
N ASN A 194 13.91 2.84 16.40
CA ASN A 194 13.98 4.13 15.78
C ASN A 194 13.35 5.20 16.66
N PHE A 195 14.13 5.58 17.66
CA PHE A 195 13.83 6.67 18.58
C PHE A 195 14.82 7.80 18.37
N SER A 196 14.35 9.04 18.48
CA SER A 196 15.23 10.21 18.40
C SER A 196 14.65 11.35 19.20
N GLY A 197 15.53 12.07 19.92
CA GLY A 197 15.17 13.26 20.70
C GLY A 197 14.32 12.94 21.93
N LEU A 198 14.54 13.68 23.02
CA LEU A 198 13.83 13.50 24.29
C LEU A 198 13.85 12.05 24.83
N LEU A 199 14.96 11.35 24.58
CA LEU A 199 15.25 10.07 25.23
C LEU A 199 15.50 10.33 26.71
N ASP A 200 14.89 9.56 27.61
CA ASP A 200 14.97 9.77 29.07
C ASP A 200 14.56 11.20 29.52
N THR A 201 13.69 11.86 28.73
CA THR A 201 13.11 13.16 29.08
C THR A 201 11.59 13.03 29.08
N THR A 202 10.98 13.23 30.25
CA THR A 202 9.53 13.15 30.41
C THR A 202 8.81 14.06 29.42
N ILE A 203 7.88 13.48 28.67
CA ILE A 203 6.99 14.21 27.78
C ILE A 203 5.98 14.99 28.63
N ASN A 204 5.86 16.30 28.37
CA ASN A 204 5.00 17.20 29.13
C ASN A 204 4.10 17.98 28.15
N THR A 205 3.01 17.33 27.74
CA THR A 205 2.15 17.81 26.65
C THR A 205 1.28 18.98 27.10
N THR A 206 1.18 20.04 26.30
CA THR A 206 0.23 21.13 26.56
C THR A 206 -1.21 20.65 26.31
N GLY A 207 -2.17 21.07 27.12
CA GLY A 207 -3.58 20.81 26.86
C GLY A 207 -4.07 21.62 25.65
N SER A 208 -4.66 20.95 24.66
CA SER A 208 -5.37 21.60 23.55
C SER A 208 -6.47 20.67 23.02
N LEU A 209 -7.35 21.21 22.17
CA LEU A 209 -8.42 20.42 21.54
C LEU A 209 -7.83 19.23 20.79
N ILE A 210 -8.52 18.11 20.88
CA ILE A 210 -8.14 16.88 20.20
C ILE A 210 -8.58 17.00 18.74
N ARG A 211 -7.69 16.62 17.82
CA ARG A 211 -8.01 16.49 16.39
C ARG A 211 -7.76 15.07 15.92
N ALA A 212 -8.65 14.53 15.10
CA ALA A 212 -8.36 13.38 14.27
C ALA A 212 -8.34 13.81 12.80
N GLY A 213 -7.32 13.39 12.05
CA GLY A 213 -7.18 13.75 10.64
C GLY A 213 -6.35 15.00 10.34
N ALA A 214 -5.94 15.79 11.34
CA ALA A 214 -5.07 16.95 11.13
C ALA A 214 -4.21 17.30 12.36
N ARG A 215 -3.03 17.85 12.09
CA ARG A 215 -2.11 18.37 13.10
C ARG A 215 -2.26 19.88 13.24
N GLU A 216 -2.11 20.40 14.46
CA GLU A 216 -1.91 21.85 14.76
C GLU A 216 -3.01 22.81 14.33
N ASN A 217 -2.93 24.07 14.79
CA ASN A 217 -3.72 25.19 14.29
C ASN A 217 -2.77 26.27 13.74
N PRO A 218 -2.76 26.59 12.43
CA PRO A 218 -3.64 26.06 11.38
C PRO A 218 -3.38 24.56 11.06
N PRO A 219 -4.38 23.84 10.51
CA PRO A 219 -4.26 22.43 10.14
C PRO A 219 -3.11 22.15 9.16
N ALA A 220 -2.38 21.06 9.39
CA ALA A 220 -1.34 20.53 8.51
C ALA A 220 -1.24 19.01 8.65
N ALA A 221 -0.46 18.36 7.76
CA ALA A 221 -0.23 16.91 7.79
C ALA A 221 -1.54 16.10 7.85
N ASN A 222 -2.45 16.44 6.93
CA ASN A 222 -3.81 15.90 6.93
C ASN A 222 -3.80 14.41 6.61
N PHE A 223 -4.72 13.67 7.22
CA PHE A 223 -4.98 12.29 6.86
C PHE A 223 -5.68 12.21 5.50
N VAL A 224 -5.34 11.19 4.73
CA VAL A 224 -5.95 10.84 3.44
C VAL A 224 -6.39 9.39 3.56
N GLY A 225 -7.69 9.12 3.45
CA GLY A 225 -8.24 7.76 3.57
C GLY A 225 -9.38 7.69 4.56
N MET A 226 -9.58 6.51 5.15
CA MET A 226 -10.71 6.23 6.04
C MET A 226 -10.25 6.08 7.50
N LEU A 227 -11.06 6.58 8.44
CA LEU A 227 -10.90 6.38 9.88
C LEU A 227 -12.19 5.82 10.47
N ASP A 228 -12.04 4.97 11.48
CA ASP A 228 -13.16 4.46 12.26
C ASP A 228 -12.74 4.22 13.73
N ASP A 229 -13.71 4.22 14.64
CA ASP A 229 -13.59 3.86 16.06
C ASP A 229 -12.36 4.47 16.75
N VAL A 230 -12.26 5.80 16.71
CA VAL A 230 -11.15 6.57 17.32
C VAL A 230 -11.35 6.65 18.83
N ARG A 231 -10.38 6.16 19.60
CA ARG A 231 -10.45 6.05 21.07
C ARG A 231 -9.22 6.66 21.74
N ILE A 232 -9.44 7.34 22.87
CA ILE A 232 -8.38 7.95 23.68
C ILE A 232 -8.60 7.61 25.15
N TRP A 233 -7.53 7.25 25.86
CA TRP A 233 -7.54 6.98 27.31
C TRP A 233 -6.53 7.86 28.03
N ASP A 234 -6.80 8.22 29.28
CA ASP A 234 -5.86 8.85 30.22
C ASP A 234 -5.05 7.81 31.03
N GLU A 235 -4.92 6.61 30.47
CA GLU A 235 -4.18 5.48 31.00
C GLU A 235 -3.29 4.84 29.93
N GLU A 236 -2.24 4.13 30.37
CA GLU A 236 -1.48 3.23 29.50
C GLU A 236 -2.24 1.91 29.36
N LEU A 237 -2.72 1.60 28.16
CA LEU A 237 -3.34 0.31 27.89
C LEU A 237 -2.28 -0.79 27.93
N SER A 238 -2.65 -1.93 28.51
CA SER A 238 -1.84 -3.15 28.40
C SER A 238 -1.96 -3.73 26.99
N SER A 239 -0.96 -4.50 26.55
CA SER A 239 -1.01 -5.16 25.23
C SER A 239 -2.23 -6.09 25.08
N SER A 240 -2.70 -6.71 26.17
CA SER A 240 -3.94 -7.49 26.16
C SER A 240 -5.19 -6.63 26.00
N ALA A 241 -5.19 -5.41 26.53
CA ALA A 241 -6.30 -4.47 26.35
C ALA A 241 -6.34 -3.96 24.90
N VAL A 242 -5.17 -3.68 24.30
CA VAL A 242 -5.07 -3.31 22.88
C VAL A 242 -5.51 -4.47 21.98
N ALA A 243 -5.08 -5.69 22.25
CA ALA A 243 -5.48 -6.87 21.48
C ALA A 243 -7.00 -7.13 21.53
N ALA A 244 -7.68 -6.74 22.62
CA ALA A 244 -9.13 -6.89 22.75
C ALA A 244 -9.94 -5.89 21.91
N LEU A 245 -9.30 -4.88 21.32
CA LEU A 245 -9.92 -3.93 20.38
C LEU A 245 -9.98 -4.46 18.95
N VAL A 246 -9.38 -5.64 18.70
CA VAL A 246 -9.27 -6.28 17.39
C VAL A 246 -9.97 -7.64 17.43
N PRO A 247 -10.68 -8.05 16.36
CA PRO A 247 -11.28 -9.38 16.30
C PRO A 247 -10.21 -10.47 16.35
N ALA A 248 -10.57 -11.64 16.88
CA ALA A 248 -9.69 -12.80 16.86
C ALA A 248 -9.66 -13.42 15.45
N GLY A 249 -8.46 -13.60 14.89
CA GLY A 249 -8.25 -14.25 13.59
C GLY A 249 -7.68 -13.31 12.53
N PRO A 250 -7.63 -13.74 11.26
CA PRO A 250 -7.23 -12.89 10.15
C PRO A 250 -8.18 -11.70 10.00
N LEU A 251 -7.63 -10.51 9.75
CA LEU A 251 -8.41 -9.34 9.38
C LEU A 251 -8.99 -9.50 7.97
N PRO A 252 -10.18 -8.93 7.69
CA PRO A 252 -10.83 -9.00 6.40
C PRO A 252 -10.01 -8.27 5.34
N ARG A 253 -9.90 -8.86 4.15
CA ARG A 253 -9.11 -8.32 3.05
C ARG A 253 -9.89 -8.40 1.74
N ILE A 254 -9.77 -7.34 0.95
CA ILE A 254 -10.16 -7.33 -0.46
C ILE A 254 -8.96 -6.82 -1.24
N SER A 255 -8.59 -7.52 -2.31
CA SER A 255 -7.42 -7.16 -3.09
C SER A 255 -7.55 -7.53 -4.56
N PHE A 256 -6.87 -6.78 -5.40
CA PHE A 256 -6.48 -7.28 -6.71
C PHE A 256 -5.14 -8.00 -6.56
N GLU A 257 -5.12 -9.29 -6.86
CA GLU A 257 -3.92 -10.10 -6.84
C GLU A 257 -3.29 -10.17 -8.22
N VAL A 258 -2.05 -9.71 -8.34
CA VAL A 258 -1.22 -9.82 -9.55
C VAL A 258 -0.25 -10.98 -9.39
N ASN A 259 -0.40 -12.01 -10.21
CA ASN A 259 0.49 -13.17 -10.20
C ASN A 259 1.71 -12.92 -11.10
N ARG A 260 2.89 -12.81 -10.50
CA ARG A 260 4.16 -12.57 -11.21
C ARG A 260 4.54 -13.68 -12.19
N ASP A 261 4.15 -14.93 -11.89
CA ASP A 261 4.51 -16.09 -12.70
C ASP A 261 3.68 -16.19 -13.98
N THR A 262 2.42 -15.76 -13.94
CA THR A 262 1.47 -15.91 -15.06
C THR A 262 1.05 -14.61 -15.72
N GLY A 263 1.21 -13.47 -15.03
CA GLY A 263 0.59 -12.20 -15.43
C GLY A 263 -0.90 -12.11 -15.11
N ASN A 264 -1.47 -13.11 -14.43
CA ASN A 264 -2.89 -13.10 -14.09
C ASN A 264 -3.22 -12.01 -13.08
N ILE A 265 -4.28 -11.25 -13.32
CA ILE A 265 -4.90 -10.39 -12.30
C ILE A 265 -6.26 -10.99 -11.92
N ARG A 266 -6.56 -11.02 -10.61
CA ARG A 266 -7.90 -11.36 -10.09
C ARG A 266 -8.30 -10.46 -8.94
N LEU A 267 -9.57 -10.08 -8.85
CA LEU A 267 -10.15 -9.54 -7.62
C LEU A 267 -10.43 -10.72 -6.67
N ALA A 268 -9.98 -10.61 -5.43
CA ALA A 268 -10.15 -11.60 -4.38
C ALA A 268 -10.94 -10.99 -3.22
N ASN A 269 -11.98 -11.69 -2.77
CA ASN A 269 -12.74 -11.32 -1.59
C ASN A 269 -12.44 -12.29 -0.45
N ASP A 270 -11.68 -11.85 0.54
CA ASP A 270 -11.49 -12.52 1.83
C ASP A 270 -11.97 -11.60 2.97
N TYR A 271 -13.08 -10.90 2.74
CA TYR A 271 -13.59 -9.88 3.65
C TYR A 271 -14.52 -10.45 4.74
N GLY A 272 -14.77 -11.75 4.74
CA GLY A 272 -15.65 -12.43 5.69
C GLY A 272 -17.14 -12.25 5.40
N GLN A 273 -17.47 -11.61 4.27
CA GLN A 273 -18.84 -11.40 3.79
C GLN A 273 -18.85 -11.25 2.27
N THR A 274 -20.05 -11.38 1.68
CA THR A 274 -20.23 -11.02 0.26
C THR A 274 -20.05 -9.52 0.10
N ILE A 275 -19.30 -9.13 -0.92
CA ILE A 275 -19.19 -7.74 -1.35
C ILE A 275 -20.15 -7.58 -2.52
N ASP A 276 -21.19 -6.78 -2.33
CA ASP A 276 -22.21 -6.47 -3.32
C ASP A 276 -22.08 -5.01 -3.78
N GLY A 277 -22.95 -4.59 -4.69
CA GLY A 277 -22.99 -3.20 -5.11
C GLY A 277 -21.84 -2.78 -6.04
N VAL A 278 -21.00 -3.70 -6.52
CA VAL A 278 -19.83 -3.31 -7.32
C VAL A 278 -20.28 -3.03 -8.74
N ILE A 279 -20.32 -1.76 -9.14
CA ILE A 279 -20.77 -1.32 -10.47
C ILE A 279 -19.62 -0.90 -11.37
N GLY A 280 -18.38 -0.98 -10.92
CA GLY A 280 -17.23 -0.66 -11.76
C GLY A 280 -15.90 -0.96 -11.08
N TYR A 281 -14.88 -1.09 -11.91
CA TYR A 281 -13.50 -1.18 -11.46
C TYR A 281 -12.57 -0.42 -12.41
N SER A 282 -11.43 0.01 -11.88
CA SER A 282 -10.35 0.60 -12.66
C SER A 282 -9.00 0.06 -12.16
N LEU A 283 -8.20 -0.47 -13.08
CA LEU A 283 -6.80 -0.83 -12.88
C LEU A 283 -5.93 0.12 -13.69
N LYS A 284 -4.96 0.76 -13.06
CA LYS A 284 -4.04 1.69 -13.72
C LYS A 284 -2.60 1.25 -13.56
N SER A 285 -1.81 1.41 -14.62
CA SER A 285 -0.35 1.25 -14.57
C SER A 285 0.31 2.50 -15.13
N ARG A 286 1.24 3.08 -14.37
CA ARG A 286 2.02 4.25 -14.79
C ARG A 286 3.01 3.90 -15.90
N VAL A 287 3.51 2.66 -15.95
CA VAL A 287 4.47 2.20 -16.97
C VAL A 287 3.82 1.55 -18.19
N GLY A 288 2.49 1.48 -18.24
CA GLY A 288 1.74 0.89 -19.34
C GLY A 288 1.89 -0.64 -19.39
N GLY A 289 1.82 -1.29 -18.23
CA GLY A 289 2.05 -2.73 -18.05
C GLY A 289 0.80 -3.61 -18.18
N LEU A 290 -0.31 -3.12 -18.75
CA LEU A 290 -1.56 -3.87 -18.87
C LEU A 290 -1.83 -4.28 -20.34
N ASP A 291 -1.93 -5.58 -20.60
CA ASP A 291 -2.23 -6.15 -21.91
C ASP A 291 -3.75 -6.28 -22.11
N VAL A 292 -4.32 -5.30 -22.81
CA VAL A 292 -5.74 -5.23 -23.13
C VAL A 292 -6.21 -6.43 -23.98
N ALA A 293 -5.33 -7.04 -24.77
CA ALA A 293 -5.71 -8.18 -25.62
C ALA A 293 -5.88 -9.49 -24.83
N ALA A 294 -5.27 -9.59 -23.64
CA ALA A 294 -5.37 -10.74 -22.74
C ALA A 294 -6.47 -10.60 -21.69
N TRP A 295 -7.22 -9.50 -21.72
CA TRP A 295 -8.20 -9.14 -20.70
C TRP A 295 -9.48 -9.94 -20.82
N GLN A 296 -9.86 -10.58 -19.72
CA GLN A 296 -11.15 -11.23 -19.55
C GLN A 296 -12.09 -10.23 -18.88
N THR A 297 -12.81 -9.48 -19.70
CA THR A 297 -13.75 -8.46 -19.25
C THR A 297 -14.97 -9.10 -18.60
N VAL A 298 -15.58 -8.40 -17.65
CA VAL A 298 -16.88 -8.72 -17.08
C VAL A 298 -17.95 -8.70 -18.17
N SER A 299 -17.92 -7.71 -19.09
CA SER A 299 -18.86 -7.59 -20.20
C SER A 299 -18.96 -8.83 -21.08
N ASP A 300 -17.86 -9.56 -21.24
CA ASP A 300 -17.79 -10.69 -22.17
C ASP A 300 -17.79 -12.05 -21.45
N ASN A 301 -17.72 -12.07 -20.12
CA ASN A 301 -17.51 -13.31 -19.35
C ASN A 301 -18.32 -13.47 -18.05
N ALA A 302 -18.90 -12.42 -17.48
CA ALA A 302 -19.44 -12.49 -16.13
C ALA A 302 -20.68 -11.62 -15.85
N ASP A 303 -21.16 -10.86 -16.83
CA ASP A 303 -22.38 -10.02 -16.73
C ASP A 303 -23.66 -10.76 -17.17
N ALA A 304 -24.81 -10.05 -17.12
CA ALA A 304 -26.12 -10.61 -17.45
C ALA A 304 -26.19 -11.23 -18.86
N SER A 305 -25.48 -10.63 -19.82
CA SER A 305 -25.42 -11.08 -21.20
C SER A 305 -24.38 -12.18 -21.44
N SER A 306 -23.46 -12.41 -20.49
CA SER A 306 -22.26 -13.22 -20.65
C SER A 306 -22.00 -14.23 -19.51
N GLY A 307 -23.06 -14.80 -18.94
CA GLY A 307 -22.98 -15.94 -18.02
C GLY A 307 -23.38 -15.64 -16.58
N GLY A 308 -23.46 -14.35 -16.22
CA GLY A 308 -24.12 -13.87 -15.02
C GLY A 308 -23.46 -14.27 -13.71
N SER A 309 -22.17 -14.62 -13.72
CA SER A 309 -21.49 -15.16 -12.54
C SER A 309 -21.03 -14.10 -11.54
N PHE A 310 -20.86 -12.86 -12.00
CA PHE A 310 -20.51 -11.72 -11.15
C PHE A 310 -21.70 -10.76 -11.04
N ASP A 311 -22.33 -10.44 -12.16
CA ASP A 311 -23.52 -9.61 -12.24
C ASP A 311 -24.58 -10.33 -13.09
N SER A 312 -25.73 -10.65 -12.51
CA SER A 312 -26.66 -11.60 -13.12
C SER A 312 -27.72 -10.96 -14.01
N ASP A 313 -27.88 -9.65 -13.91
CA ASP A 313 -29.04 -8.93 -14.40
C ASP A 313 -28.73 -7.54 -14.96
N ASP A 314 -27.53 -7.00 -14.74
CA ASP A 314 -27.04 -5.81 -15.42
C ASP A 314 -25.92 -6.13 -16.44
N ASP A 315 -25.95 -5.43 -17.58
CA ASP A 315 -24.92 -5.49 -18.61
C ASP A 315 -23.74 -4.56 -18.25
N TRP A 316 -22.53 -4.96 -18.63
CA TRP A 316 -21.31 -4.19 -18.38
C TRP A 316 -20.73 -3.62 -19.69
N ILE A 317 -20.05 -2.47 -19.57
CA ILE A 317 -19.39 -1.81 -20.69
C ILE A 317 -17.91 -1.57 -20.39
N VAL A 318 -17.09 -1.75 -21.42
CA VAL A 318 -15.67 -1.43 -21.40
C VAL A 318 -15.46 0.08 -21.58
N LEU A 319 -14.74 0.70 -20.65
CA LEU A 319 -14.35 2.12 -20.72
C LEU A 319 -12.98 2.32 -21.35
N THR A 320 -12.10 1.33 -21.23
CA THR A 320 -10.75 1.35 -21.82
C THR A 320 -10.79 1.37 -23.35
N ASP A 321 -9.88 2.14 -23.98
CA ASP A 321 -9.71 2.10 -25.44
C ASP A 321 -9.13 0.75 -25.88
N THR A 322 -9.97 -0.08 -26.51
CA THR A 322 -9.58 -1.40 -27.05
C THR A 322 -9.09 -1.33 -28.49
N VAL A 323 -9.19 -0.18 -29.16
CA VAL A 323 -8.76 0.02 -30.55
C VAL A 323 -7.30 0.43 -30.61
N ASN A 324 -6.88 1.36 -29.75
CA ASN A 324 -5.49 1.79 -29.61
C ASN A 324 -5.06 1.74 -28.14
N PRO A 325 -4.96 0.54 -27.56
CA PRO A 325 -4.70 0.38 -26.14
C PRO A 325 -3.31 0.93 -25.78
N SER A 326 -3.27 1.81 -24.78
CA SER A 326 -2.03 2.39 -24.25
C SER A 326 -1.36 1.50 -23.19
N GLY A 327 -2.10 0.53 -22.67
CA GLY A 327 -1.70 -0.36 -21.58
C GLY A 327 -1.65 0.30 -20.19
N HIS A 328 -2.14 1.53 -20.07
CA HIS A 328 -2.15 2.28 -18.81
C HIS A 328 -3.43 2.11 -17.97
N ASP A 329 -4.47 1.50 -18.52
CA ASP A 329 -5.78 1.38 -17.91
C ASP A 329 -6.50 0.09 -18.34
N LEU A 330 -7.21 -0.53 -17.40
CA LEU A 330 -8.27 -1.52 -17.63
C LEU A 330 -9.46 -1.14 -16.75
N SER A 331 -10.56 -0.70 -17.34
CA SER A 331 -11.71 -0.16 -16.64
C SER A 331 -13.03 -0.59 -17.30
N GLU A 332 -13.96 -1.07 -16.48
CA GLU A 332 -15.34 -1.36 -16.87
C GLU A 332 -16.34 -0.72 -15.92
N LEU A 333 -17.57 -0.55 -16.41
CA LEU A 333 -18.69 0.02 -15.68
C LEU A 333 -19.96 -0.78 -16.01
N GLY A 334 -20.72 -1.18 -14.99
CA GLY A 334 -22.08 -1.67 -15.13
C GLY A 334 -23.02 -0.58 -15.63
N ALA A 335 -23.95 -0.91 -16.51
CA ALA A 335 -24.87 0.04 -17.15
C ALA A 335 -26.00 0.57 -16.23
N GLY A 336 -25.74 0.66 -14.93
CA GLY A 336 -26.70 0.95 -13.86
C GLY A 336 -26.94 -0.26 -12.96
N GLY A 337 -27.96 -0.17 -12.09
CA GLY A 337 -28.46 -1.31 -11.31
C GLY A 337 -27.82 -1.53 -9.94
N ASP A 338 -27.93 -2.76 -9.43
CA ASP A 338 -27.39 -3.15 -8.11
C ASP A 338 -25.98 -3.73 -8.19
N GLY A 339 -25.47 -3.98 -9.40
CA GLY A 339 -24.09 -4.30 -9.68
C GLY A 339 -23.69 -5.72 -9.28
N GLY A 340 -22.42 -6.04 -9.52
CA GLY A 340 -21.89 -7.36 -9.28
C GLY A 340 -21.71 -7.67 -7.78
N ALA A 341 -21.85 -8.95 -7.46
CA ALA A 341 -21.60 -9.51 -6.14
C ALA A 341 -20.47 -10.54 -6.17
N LEU A 342 -19.54 -10.42 -5.24
CA LEU A 342 -18.46 -11.39 -5.03
C LEU A 342 -18.60 -12.01 -3.64
N ALA A 343 -18.94 -13.30 -3.60
CA ALA A 343 -19.06 -14.04 -2.34
C ALA A 343 -17.74 -14.09 -1.56
N ASP A 344 -17.82 -14.30 -0.24
CA ASP A 344 -16.63 -14.51 0.60
C ASP A 344 -15.84 -15.75 0.13
N GLY A 345 -14.52 -15.60 0.04
CA GLY A 345 -13.59 -16.57 -0.54
C GLY A 345 -13.65 -16.73 -2.06
N ALA A 346 -14.48 -15.94 -2.76
CA ALA A 346 -14.59 -16.00 -4.22
C ALA A 346 -13.61 -15.06 -4.91
N THR A 347 -13.37 -15.32 -6.19
CA THR A 347 -12.47 -14.53 -7.03
C THR A 347 -13.10 -14.21 -8.38
N LEU A 348 -12.84 -13.01 -8.89
CA LEU A 348 -13.14 -12.62 -10.27
C LEU A 348 -11.82 -12.50 -11.04
N GLY A 349 -11.58 -13.41 -11.99
CA GLY A 349 -10.38 -13.41 -12.81
C GLY A 349 -10.49 -12.46 -14.00
N LEU A 350 -9.44 -11.67 -14.24
CA LEU A 350 -9.37 -10.68 -15.33
C LEU A 350 -8.40 -11.09 -16.45
N GLY A 351 -7.91 -12.34 -16.44
CA GLY A 351 -6.97 -12.84 -17.44
C GLY A 351 -5.50 -12.47 -17.17
N ASN A 352 -4.60 -12.91 -18.06
CA ASN A 352 -3.16 -12.72 -17.95
C ASN A 352 -2.74 -11.34 -18.46
N VAL A 353 -3.26 -10.30 -17.83
CA VAL A 353 -3.17 -8.92 -18.31
C VAL A 353 -1.94 -8.17 -17.81
N TRP A 354 -1.31 -8.59 -16.71
CA TRP A 354 -0.10 -7.90 -16.26
C TRP A 354 1.11 -8.37 -17.08
N SER A 355 1.72 -7.42 -17.77
CA SER A 355 2.99 -7.62 -18.45
C SER A 355 4.10 -7.72 -17.41
N LYS A 356 4.81 -8.86 -17.42
CA LYS A 356 5.91 -9.09 -16.49
C LYS A 356 6.93 -7.96 -16.57
N SER A 357 7.23 -7.39 -15.41
CA SER A 357 8.21 -6.31 -15.27
C SER A 357 8.68 -6.22 -13.80
N PRO A 358 9.81 -5.55 -13.53
CA PRO A 358 10.19 -5.19 -12.16
C PRO A 358 9.30 -4.07 -11.57
N PHE A 359 8.36 -3.51 -12.35
CA PHE A 359 7.53 -2.40 -11.95
C PHE A 359 6.20 -2.89 -11.38
N GLU A 360 6.11 -2.90 -10.05
CA GLU A 360 4.90 -3.25 -9.31
C GLU A 360 4.05 -2.00 -9.07
N ASP A 361 3.45 -1.49 -10.15
CA ASP A 361 2.84 -0.16 -10.19
C ASP A 361 1.32 -0.15 -10.45
N VAL A 362 0.68 -1.32 -10.40
CA VAL A 362 -0.76 -1.41 -10.59
C VAL A 362 -1.46 -0.78 -9.38
N ALA A 363 -2.34 0.18 -9.66
CA ALA A 363 -3.27 0.77 -8.70
C ALA A 363 -4.70 0.37 -9.06
N ALA A 364 -5.53 0.09 -8.06
CA ALA A 364 -6.88 -0.39 -8.26
C ALA A 364 -7.93 0.41 -7.48
N GLU A 365 -9.11 0.58 -8.08
CA GLU A 365 -10.28 1.21 -7.48
C GLU A 365 -11.53 0.40 -7.82
N LEU A 366 -12.46 0.31 -6.87
CA LEU A 366 -13.83 -0.14 -7.12
C LEU A 366 -14.81 1.02 -6.97
N LEU A 367 -15.82 1.03 -7.83
CA LEU A 367 -16.98 1.92 -7.74
C LEU A 367 -18.18 1.11 -7.26
N PHE A 368 -18.86 1.63 -6.25
CA PHE A 368 -20.05 1.02 -5.67
C PHE A 368 -21.34 1.75 -6.07
N ALA A 369 -22.46 1.05 -6.01
CA ALA A 369 -23.79 1.55 -6.38
C ALA A 369 -24.25 2.72 -5.50
N ASN A 370 -23.76 2.80 -4.27
CA ASN A 370 -23.96 3.94 -3.35
C ASN A 370 -23.19 5.21 -3.79
N GLY A 371 -22.33 5.11 -4.81
CA GLY A 371 -21.50 6.19 -5.35
C GLY A 371 -20.06 6.21 -4.81
N ASP A 372 -19.74 5.35 -3.85
CA ASP A 372 -18.42 5.31 -3.23
C ASP A 372 -17.37 4.79 -4.20
N LYS A 373 -16.22 5.48 -4.21
CA LYS A 373 -15.03 5.12 -4.98
C LYS A 373 -13.92 4.78 -4.01
N LEU A 374 -13.60 3.50 -3.90
CA LEU A 374 -12.69 3.01 -2.88
C LEU A 374 -11.43 2.43 -3.52
N PRO A 375 -10.24 2.97 -3.19
CA PRO A 375 -8.97 2.34 -3.52
C PRO A 375 -8.89 0.94 -2.92
N ILE A 376 -8.56 -0.06 -3.74
CA ILE A 376 -8.40 -1.45 -3.31
C ILE A 376 -6.92 -1.82 -3.30
N ALA A 377 -6.51 -2.59 -2.29
CA ALA A 377 -5.16 -3.08 -2.19
C ALA A 377 -4.77 -3.91 -3.42
N VAL A 378 -3.55 -3.71 -3.92
CA VAL A 378 -2.98 -4.55 -4.98
C VAL A 378 -1.88 -5.39 -4.35
N GLN A 379 -2.02 -6.70 -4.43
CA GLN A 379 -1.07 -7.65 -3.87
C GLN A 379 -0.37 -8.41 -4.98
N TYR A 380 0.96 -8.34 -5.00
CA TYR A 380 1.75 -9.11 -5.94
C TYR A 380 2.16 -10.43 -5.32
N VAL A 381 1.84 -11.54 -5.99
CA VAL A 381 2.13 -12.92 -5.57
C VAL A 381 2.97 -13.64 -6.62
N GLY A 382 3.47 -14.85 -6.32
CA GLY A 382 4.37 -15.58 -7.23
C GLY A 382 5.83 -15.11 -7.15
N ASN A 383 6.70 -15.66 -7.98
CA ASN A 383 8.16 -15.44 -7.97
C ASN A 383 8.78 -15.57 -6.56
N ASN A 384 8.37 -16.60 -5.81
CA ASN A 384 8.79 -16.84 -4.42
C ASN A 384 8.58 -15.63 -3.47
N GLY A 385 7.59 -14.78 -3.77
CA GLY A 385 7.26 -13.60 -2.96
C GLY A 385 8.14 -12.38 -3.23
N ASN A 386 9.00 -12.41 -4.25
CA ASN A 386 9.91 -11.32 -4.57
C ASN A 386 9.54 -10.65 -5.90
N PRO A 387 9.71 -9.33 -6.02
CA PRO A 387 9.70 -8.66 -7.32
C PRO A 387 10.77 -9.21 -8.26
N PHE A 388 10.57 -9.09 -9.57
CA PHE A 388 11.64 -9.38 -10.54
C PHE A 388 12.79 -8.38 -10.34
N PRO A 389 14.05 -8.84 -10.29
CA PRO A 389 15.19 -7.93 -10.21
C PRO A 389 15.24 -7.00 -11.43
N LEU A 390 15.70 -5.76 -11.25
CA LEU A 390 16.10 -4.94 -12.39
C LEU A 390 17.16 -5.69 -13.20
N GLY A 391 17.06 -5.67 -14.54
CA GLY A 391 17.95 -6.37 -15.47
C GLY A 391 17.55 -7.80 -15.81
N ASP A 392 16.54 -8.36 -15.14
CA ASP A 392 15.96 -9.67 -15.49
C ASP A 392 14.95 -9.48 -16.64
N LEU A 393 15.42 -9.72 -17.86
CA LEU A 393 14.63 -9.63 -19.10
C LEU A 393 13.96 -10.97 -19.46
N THR A 394 14.43 -12.07 -18.86
CA THR A 394 13.81 -13.39 -19.00
C THR A 394 12.65 -13.61 -18.03
N PHE A 395 12.59 -12.80 -16.97
CA PHE A 395 11.64 -12.90 -15.87
C PHE A 395 11.67 -14.27 -15.19
N ASP A 396 12.88 -14.80 -14.98
CA ASP A 396 13.14 -16.08 -14.29
C ASP A 396 13.62 -15.88 -12.84
N GLY A 397 13.71 -14.63 -12.40
CA GLY A 397 14.12 -14.21 -11.06
C GLY A 397 15.62 -13.99 -10.90
N ILE A 398 16.45 -14.16 -11.95
CA ILE A 398 17.90 -14.06 -11.86
C ILE A 398 18.55 -13.33 -13.05
N VAL A 399 19.30 -12.25 -12.77
CA VAL A 399 20.07 -11.53 -13.80
C VAL A 399 21.28 -12.35 -14.24
N ASN A 400 21.26 -12.91 -15.45
CA ASN A 400 22.26 -13.82 -15.98
C ASN A 400 22.46 -13.69 -17.52
N ASN A 401 23.19 -14.63 -18.12
CA ASN A 401 23.50 -14.60 -19.55
C ASN A 401 22.27 -14.73 -20.46
N GLY A 402 21.15 -15.25 -19.96
CA GLY A 402 19.86 -15.26 -20.64
C GLY A 402 19.35 -13.85 -20.92
N ASP A 403 19.40 -12.95 -19.94
CA ASP A 403 18.96 -11.56 -20.08
C ASP A 403 19.86 -10.80 -21.05
N TRP A 404 21.17 -11.03 -20.96
CA TRP A 404 22.13 -10.47 -21.90
C TRP A 404 21.84 -10.87 -23.35
N ALA A 405 21.37 -12.10 -23.58
CA ALA A 405 21.01 -12.55 -24.92
C ALA A 405 19.81 -11.77 -25.48
N ILE A 406 18.80 -11.46 -24.65
CA ILE A 406 17.65 -10.63 -25.03
C ILE A 406 18.12 -9.20 -25.31
N PHE A 407 18.85 -8.59 -24.37
CA PHE A 407 19.36 -7.23 -24.51
C PHE A 407 20.14 -7.06 -25.82
N ARG A 408 21.10 -7.95 -26.09
CA ARG A 408 21.88 -7.90 -27.34
C ARG A 408 21.05 -8.12 -28.59
N GLY A 409 20.00 -8.93 -28.50
CA GLY A 409 19.11 -9.22 -29.63
C GLY A 409 18.42 -7.97 -30.17
N ASN A 410 18.23 -6.97 -29.31
CA ASN A 410 17.58 -5.69 -29.62
C ASN A 410 18.55 -4.50 -29.67
N LEU A 411 19.87 -4.73 -29.57
CA LEU A 411 20.83 -3.64 -29.54
C LEU A 411 20.76 -2.79 -30.83
N LEU A 412 20.71 -1.47 -30.68
CA LEU A 412 20.51 -0.46 -31.72
C LEU A 412 19.15 -0.56 -32.43
N THR A 413 18.10 -1.00 -31.73
CA THR A 413 16.73 -1.00 -32.27
C THR A 413 15.89 0.08 -31.59
N GLU A 414 15.05 0.75 -32.38
CA GLU A 414 14.11 1.78 -31.91
C GLU A 414 12.69 1.20 -31.82
N PHE A 415 11.95 1.58 -30.80
CA PHE A 415 10.57 1.19 -30.56
C PHE A 415 9.76 2.31 -29.83
N PRO A 416 9.68 3.51 -30.43
CA PRO A 416 9.17 4.75 -29.78
C PRO A 416 7.66 4.74 -29.44
N LEU A 417 6.95 3.67 -29.77
CA LEU A 417 5.52 3.51 -29.51
C LEU A 417 5.23 2.47 -28.43
N LEU A 418 6.25 1.81 -27.88
CA LEU A 418 6.07 0.88 -26.77
C LEU A 418 5.87 1.64 -25.47
N SER A 419 5.06 1.06 -24.58
CA SER A 419 5.02 1.50 -23.20
C SER A 419 6.36 1.25 -22.52
N THR A 420 6.61 1.93 -21.39
CA THR A 420 7.83 1.72 -20.59
C THR A 420 8.01 0.25 -20.19
N ALA A 421 6.94 -0.46 -19.80
CA ALA A 421 7.02 -1.88 -19.48
C ALA A 421 7.40 -2.74 -20.70
N ALA A 422 6.82 -2.45 -21.87
CA ALA A 422 7.10 -3.19 -23.10
C ALA A 422 8.49 -2.89 -23.68
N GLY A 423 8.96 -1.65 -23.55
CA GLY A 423 10.33 -1.24 -23.89
C GLY A 423 11.36 -1.91 -22.97
N TYR A 424 11.10 -1.92 -21.66
CA TYR A 424 11.95 -2.59 -20.68
C TYR A 424 12.20 -4.06 -21.03
N ALA A 425 11.15 -4.79 -21.40
CA ALA A 425 11.27 -6.20 -21.80
C ALA A 425 12.16 -6.41 -23.05
N ARG A 426 12.48 -5.33 -23.78
CA ARG A 426 13.38 -5.31 -24.93
C ARG A 426 14.76 -4.71 -24.63
N GLY A 427 14.99 -4.26 -23.40
CA GLY A 427 16.27 -3.72 -22.93
C GLY A 427 16.36 -2.20 -22.88
N ASP A 428 15.25 -1.47 -23.01
CA ASP A 428 15.18 -0.02 -22.75
C ASP A 428 15.07 0.24 -21.24
N PHE A 429 16.20 0.61 -20.64
CA PHE A 429 16.34 0.82 -19.21
C PHE A 429 16.19 2.28 -18.79
N ASP A 430 16.30 3.24 -19.70
CA ASP A 430 16.09 4.67 -19.42
C ASP A 430 14.76 5.25 -19.94
N ALA A 431 13.98 4.41 -20.61
CA ALA A 431 12.64 4.66 -21.11
C ALA A 431 12.56 5.74 -22.21
N ASP A 432 13.60 5.84 -23.04
CA ASP A 432 13.63 6.78 -24.16
C ASP A 432 13.11 6.21 -25.49
N GLY A 433 12.76 4.92 -25.50
CA GLY A 433 12.12 4.23 -26.61
C GLY A 433 13.09 3.58 -27.59
N ASP A 434 14.36 3.40 -27.23
CA ASP A 434 15.29 2.56 -27.97
C ASP A 434 16.12 1.64 -27.05
N ASN A 435 16.98 0.81 -27.65
CA ASN A 435 17.96 0.02 -26.91
C ASN A 435 19.34 0.37 -27.46
N ASP A 436 20.11 1.14 -26.71
CA ASP A 436 21.34 1.73 -27.22
C ASP A 436 22.56 1.63 -26.27
N ARG A 437 23.49 2.58 -26.41
CA ARG A 437 24.69 2.66 -25.59
C ARG A 437 24.40 3.02 -24.14
N ASP A 438 23.42 3.86 -23.88
CA ASP A 438 23.06 4.31 -22.54
C ASP A 438 22.37 3.16 -21.78
N ASP A 439 21.52 2.37 -22.45
CA ASP A 439 20.98 1.13 -21.90
C ASP A 439 22.04 0.06 -21.69
N TYR A 440 22.99 -0.08 -22.61
CA TYR A 440 24.11 -1.01 -22.42
C TYR A 440 24.91 -0.66 -21.16
N ALA A 441 25.13 0.64 -20.93
CA ALA A 441 25.80 1.10 -19.73
C ALA A 441 24.95 0.83 -18.47
N ALA A 442 23.62 0.94 -18.56
CA ALA A 442 22.70 0.59 -17.48
C ALA A 442 22.72 -0.92 -17.19
N PHE A 443 22.51 -1.77 -18.20
CA PHE A 443 22.52 -3.23 -18.06
C PHE A 443 23.83 -3.73 -17.44
N LYS A 444 24.98 -3.21 -17.88
CA LYS A 444 26.28 -3.58 -17.29
C LYS A 444 26.33 -3.29 -15.78
N ARG A 445 25.88 -2.11 -15.35
CA ARG A 445 25.87 -1.73 -13.92
C ARG A 445 24.95 -2.65 -13.13
N ILE A 446 23.78 -2.95 -13.68
CA ILE A 446 22.78 -3.82 -13.07
C ILE A 446 23.32 -5.25 -12.93
N TYR A 447 23.91 -5.79 -14.00
CA TYR A 447 24.50 -7.13 -14.01
C TYR A 447 25.62 -7.27 -12.98
N ASP A 448 26.56 -6.31 -12.95
CA ASP A 448 27.65 -6.29 -11.97
C ASP A 448 27.13 -6.13 -10.54
N ALA A 449 26.04 -5.38 -10.32
CA ALA A 449 25.40 -5.26 -9.01
C ALA A 449 24.76 -6.57 -8.56
N ALA A 450 24.12 -7.30 -9.46
CA ALA A 450 23.47 -8.58 -9.16
C ALA A 450 24.48 -9.72 -8.95
N ASN A 451 25.58 -9.75 -9.71
CA ASN A 451 26.51 -10.89 -9.76
C ASN A 451 27.90 -10.61 -9.17
N GLY A 452 28.16 -9.38 -8.73
CA GLY A 452 29.44 -8.92 -8.21
C GLY A 452 30.29 -8.19 -9.25
N ALA A 453 31.17 -7.32 -8.78
CA ALA A 453 31.95 -6.43 -9.62
C ALA A 453 32.84 -7.19 -10.63
N GLY A 454 32.71 -6.84 -11.91
CA GLY A 454 33.48 -7.45 -13.01
C GLY A 454 32.88 -8.73 -13.59
N SER A 455 31.72 -9.16 -13.09
CA SER A 455 31.00 -10.34 -13.58
C SER A 455 30.49 -10.16 -15.00
N PHE A 456 30.07 -8.96 -15.40
CA PHE A 456 29.64 -8.69 -16.77
C PHE A 456 30.80 -8.86 -17.76
N ALA A 457 31.98 -8.34 -17.41
CA ALA A 457 33.19 -8.48 -18.24
C ALA A 457 33.60 -9.96 -18.38
N ALA A 458 33.49 -10.73 -17.31
CA ALA A 458 33.73 -12.17 -17.33
C ALA A 458 32.73 -12.91 -18.23
N MET A 459 31.43 -12.57 -18.16
CA MET A 459 30.40 -13.14 -19.01
C MET A 459 30.70 -12.90 -20.50
N VAL A 460 30.93 -11.63 -20.90
CA VAL A 460 31.16 -11.30 -22.31
C VAL A 460 32.45 -11.92 -22.84
N ALA A 461 33.48 -12.10 -22.01
CA ALA A 461 34.73 -12.77 -22.40
C ALA A 461 34.55 -14.28 -22.73
N THR A 462 33.46 -14.90 -22.29
CA THR A 462 33.13 -16.31 -22.62
C THR A 462 32.32 -16.45 -23.90
N VAL A 463 31.83 -15.36 -24.48
CA VAL A 463 31.10 -15.36 -25.75
C VAL A 463 32.12 -15.36 -26.90
N PRO A 464 32.20 -16.42 -27.73
CA PRO A 464 33.19 -16.47 -28.81
C PRO A 464 32.95 -15.32 -29.80
N GLU A 465 33.96 -14.49 -30.05
CA GLU A 465 33.90 -13.52 -31.15
C GLU A 465 33.67 -14.27 -32.48
N PRO A 466 32.76 -13.81 -33.37
CA PRO A 466 32.74 -14.33 -34.73
C PRO A 466 34.11 -14.03 -35.33
N ALA A 467 34.85 -15.09 -35.68
CA ALA A 467 36.22 -15.00 -36.12
C ALA A 467 36.40 -13.89 -37.17
N THR A 468 37.13 -12.84 -36.80
CA THR A 468 37.68 -11.78 -37.66
C THR A 468 38.75 -12.34 -38.64
N GLY A 469 38.66 -13.61 -39.01
CA GLY A 469 39.60 -14.33 -39.86
C GLY A 469 39.34 -14.25 -41.37
N VAL A 470 38.30 -13.54 -41.84
CA VAL A 470 37.98 -13.48 -43.29
C VAL A 470 38.35 -12.14 -43.95
N LEU A 471 38.84 -11.13 -43.22
CA LEU A 471 39.19 -9.82 -43.79
C LEU A 471 40.70 -9.50 -43.88
N LEU A 472 41.55 -10.52 -44.06
CA LEU A 472 42.98 -10.34 -44.37
C LEU A 472 43.40 -11.22 -45.56
N PHE A 473 42.94 -10.87 -46.77
CA PHE A 473 43.78 -11.14 -47.95
C PHE A 473 44.94 -10.14 -47.91
N GLY A 474 46.06 -10.63 -47.39
CA GLY A 474 47.26 -9.86 -47.10
C GLY A 474 48.00 -9.35 -48.34
N PRO A 475 48.86 -8.33 -48.18
CA PRO A 475 49.84 -7.98 -49.18
C PRO A 475 51.00 -9.00 -49.14
N ALA A 476 51.59 -9.21 -50.32
CA ALA A 476 52.91 -9.78 -50.57
C ALA A 476 53.02 -11.31 -50.75
N LEU A 477 53.02 -11.72 -52.02
CA LEU A 477 53.82 -12.84 -52.50
C LEU A 477 54.63 -12.41 -53.74
N LEU A 478 55.90 -12.11 -53.46
CA LEU A 478 57.12 -12.40 -54.22
C LEU A 478 57.45 -11.72 -55.57
N ALA A 479 58.59 -11.03 -55.50
CA ALA A 479 59.47 -10.46 -56.51
C ALA A 479 59.83 -11.35 -57.72
N GLY A 480 60.13 -10.71 -58.87
CA GLY A 480 61.05 -11.29 -59.85
C GLY A 480 61.02 -10.70 -61.27
N VAL A 481 62.11 -9.98 -61.59
CA VAL A 481 62.75 -9.86 -62.93
C VAL A 481 62.31 -8.71 -63.87
N VAL A 482 63.28 -7.81 -64.03
CA VAL A 482 63.47 -6.78 -65.06
C VAL A 482 63.66 -7.41 -66.46
N ILE A 483 63.08 -6.85 -67.53
CA ILE A 483 63.77 -6.52 -68.80
C ILE A 483 62.87 -5.70 -69.75
N ARG A 484 63.53 -4.75 -70.41
CA ARG A 484 63.10 -3.68 -71.31
C ARG A 484 62.69 -4.16 -72.72
N ARG A 485 61.77 -3.37 -73.32
CA ARG A 485 61.62 -2.97 -74.75
C ARG A 485 61.21 -4.04 -75.78
N ARG A 486 60.12 -3.78 -76.52
CA ARG A 486 60.12 -3.11 -77.85
C ARG A 486 58.69 -2.86 -78.39
N ARG A 487 58.64 -1.86 -79.27
CA ARG A 487 57.50 -1.28 -80.02
C ARG A 487 56.71 -2.31 -80.85
N GLY A 488 55.42 -2.04 -81.06
CA GLY A 488 54.60 -2.66 -82.10
C GLY A 488 53.30 -1.87 -82.32
N PHE A 489 53.08 -1.43 -83.55
CA PHE A 489 52.09 -0.47 -84.01
C PHE A 489 50.78 -1.18 -84.48
N ARG A 490 49.63 -0.52 -84.25
CA ARG A 490 48.44 -0.37 -85.11
C ARG A 490 47.52 -1.55 -85.55
N PHE A 491 46.21 -1.21 -85.42
CA PHE A 491 45.02 -1.42 -86.27
C PHE A 491 44.24 -2.76 -86.27
N GLY A 492 42.91 -2.60 -86.18
CA GLY A 492 41.92 -3.58 -86.66
C GLY A 492 40.51 -3.32 -86.11
N SER A 493 39.72 -2.52 -86.84
CA SER A 493 38.27 -2.28 -86.67
C SER A 493 37.42 -3.30 -87.43
N CYS A 494 36.18 -3.53 -86.96
CA CYS A 494 34.93 -3.97 -87.62
C CYS A 494 34.16 -4.87 -86.64
N SER A 495 32.86 -4.72 -86.39
CA SER A 495 31.78 -3.91 -86.97
C SER A 495 30.77 -3.57 -85.89
#